data_AF-A0A399YZ10-F1
#
_entry.id   AF-A0A399YZ10-F1
#
_cell.length_a   1.000
_cell.length_b   1.000
_cell.length_c   1.000
_cell.angle_alpha   90.00
_cell.angle_beta   90.00
_cell.angle_gamma   90.00
#
_symmetry.space_group_name_H-M   'P 1'
#
loop_
_entity.id
_entity.type
_entity.pdbx_description
1 polymer ?
#
loop_
_entity_poly.entity_id
_entity_poly.type
_entity_poly.pdbx_seq_one_letter_code
_entity_poly.pdbx_strand_id
1 'polypeptide(L)'
;MPPTTVQPGVYAYIDEATAGDLGLPADFNQLYLTVAAAAPDRTAVETTVTAVTESLADDNIMVTRAAIPEPGVHLMQGNVDTGLLMISILGGLTLLLSAFLVTNVMSAVIAQQVPVIGVLKALGSTRGLVLRQYGRMVILFGLMALALAVPLGLVGAWFMSDMLAGQLNFDIPSFGLPWQTLLVQLAGALLIPMLAALGPVRSAAGMTIRDALYPVQETASGAGGTGGRRTLQSYFASRTSQLIAWRNVARRKLRLALTLIALSLAGAMFIATFGLRLGLHQAIEVLVGEFP
;
A
#
# COMPACT_ATOMS: atom_id res chain seq x y z
N MET A 1 -32.11 2.98 -17.49
CA MET A 1 -31.35 2.66 -16.26
C MET A 1 -31.52 3.82 -15.28
N PRO A 2 -31.59 3.59 -13.95
CA PRO A 2 -31.65 4.71 -13.01
C PRO A 2 -30.38 5.57 -13.13
N PRO A 3 -30.49 6.91 -13.08
CA PRO A 3 -29.35 7.81 -13.22
C PRO A 3 -28.36 7.57 -12.07
N THR A 4 -27.07 7.59 -12.39
CA THR A 4 -26.02 7.49 -11.37
C THR A 4 -25.35 8.82 -11.14
N THR A 5 -24.60 8.93 -10.05
CA THR A 5 -23.75 10.10 -9.81
C THR A 5 -22.71 10.28 -10.91
N VAL A 6 -22.28 9.20 -11.60
CA VAL A 6 -21.24 9.21 -12.64
C VAL A 6 -21.82 9.45 -14.04
N GLN A 7 -23.01 8.94 -14.33
CA GLN A 7 -23.82 9.29 -15.50
C GLN A 7 -25.18 9.79 -15.02
N PRO A 8 -25.36 11.12 -14.85
CA PRO A 8 -26.64 11.70 -14.44
C PRO A 8 -27.72 11.59 -15.53
N GLY A 9 -27.38 11.07 -16.71
CA GLY A 9 -28.29 10.87 -17.83
C GLY A 9 -29.27 9.72 -17.61
N VAL A 10 -30.55 9.98 -17.88
CA VAL A 10 -31.57 8.94 -18.01
C VAL A 10 -31.58 8.46 -19.45
N TYR A 11 -31.06 7.26 -19.68
CA TYR A 11 -31.15 6.62 -21.00
C TYR A 11 -32.51 5.96 -21.17
N ALA A 12 -33.24 6.37 -22.21
CA ALA A 12 -34.48 5.76 -22.67
C ALA A 12 -34.34 5.43 -24.16
N TYR A 13 -34.84 4.26 -24.56
CA TYR A 13 -34.91 3.87 -25.96
C TYR A 13 -36.30 4.21 -26.47
N ILE A 14 -36.37 5.04 -27.51
CA ILE A 14 -37.61 5.44 -28.17
C ILE A 14 -37.56 5.05 -29.64
N ASP A 15 -38.73 4.78 -30.22
CA ASP A 15 -38.86 4.49 -31.64
C ASP A 15 -38.71 5.78 -32.47
N GLU A 16 -38.30 5.65 -33.74
CA GLU A 16 -38.02 6.78 -34.64
C GLU A 16 -39.28 7.65 -34.85
N ALA A 17 -40.44 7.01 -34.96
CA ALA A 17 -41.73 7.69 -35.05
C ALA A 17 -42.02 8.55 -33.80
N THR A 18 -41.70 8.02 -32.61
CA THR A 18 -41.87 8.72 -31.34
C THR A 18 -40.85 9.83 -31.16
N ALA A 19 -39.62 9.67 -31.66
CA ALA A 19 -38.60 10.71 -31.65
C ALA A 19 -39.02 11.95 -32.47
N GLY A 20 -39.67 11.72 -33.62
CA GLY A 20 -40.25 12.78 -34.45
C GLY A 20 -41.37 13.55 -33.72
N ASP A 21 -42.27 12.83 -33.02
CA ASP A 21 -43.34 13.44 -32.21
C ASP A 21 -42.80 14.28 -31.04
N LEU A 22 -41.62 13.92 -30.51
CA LEU A 22 -40.92 14.66 -29.47
C LEU A 22 -40.09 15.85 -29.98
N GLY A 23 -40.06 16.09 -31.29
CA GLY A 23 -39.34 17.20 -31.91
C GLY A 23 -37.81 17.06 -31.88
N LEU A 24 -37.30 15.82 -31.77
CA LEU A 24 -35.87 15.54 -31.86
C LEU A 24 -35.39 15.67 -33.32
N PRO A 25 -34.12 16.04 -33.55
CA PRO A 25 -33.54 16.08 -34.89
C PRO A 25 -33.61 14.70 -35.55
N ALA A 26 -33.94 14.65 -36.85
CA ALA A 26 -33.94 13.42 -37.65
C ALA A 26 -32.52 12.96 -38.05
N ASP A 27 -31.50 13.75 -37.72
CA ASP A 27 -30.11 13.47 -38.06
C ASP A 27 -29.48 12.53 -37.04
N PHE A 28 -28.84 11.48 -37.52
CA PHE A 28 -28.09 10.55 -36.67
C PHE A 28 -26.69 11.11 -36.39
N ASN A 29 -26.32 11.12 -35.11
CA ASN A 29 -25.00 11.58 -34.65
C ASN A 29 -24.04 10.44 -34.29
N GLN A 30 -24.54 9.20 -34.18
CA GLN A 30 -23.76 8.05 -33.74
C GLN A 30 -24.20 6.77 -34.46
N LEU A 31 -23.23 6.04 -35.00
CA LEU A 31 -23.44 4.75 -35.64
C LEU A 31 -22.80 3.66 -34.79
N TYR A 32 -23.61 2.72 -34.28
CA TYR A 32 -23.12 1.55 -33.57
C TYR A 32 -22.97 0.38 -34.54
N LEU A 33 -21.74 -0.11 -34.69
CA LEU A 33 -21.43 -1.25 -35.57
C LEU A 33 -21.11 -2.45 -34.70
N THR A 34 -21.76 -3.58 -34.97
CA THR A 34 -21.44 -4.86 -34.35
C THR A 34 -20.79 -5.76 -35.39
N VAL A 35 -19.51 -6.09 -35.19
CA VAL A 35 -18.79 -7.03 -36.07
C VAL A 35 -19.13 -8.45 -35.63
N ALA A 36 -19.89 -9.17 -36.45
CA ALA A 36 -20.25 -10.57 -36.21
C ALA A 36 -19.04 -11.50 -36.51
N ALA A 37 -18.06 -11.52 -35.61
CA ALA A 37 -16.92 -12.45 -35.68
C ALA A 37 -16.80 -13.24 -34.37
N ALA A 38 -16.63 -14.56 -34.46
CA ALA A 38 -16.59 -15.47 -33.31
C ALA A 38 -15.38 -15.26 -32.38
N ALA A 39 -14.32 -14.59 -32.87
CA ALA A 39 -13.18 -14.11 -32.09
C ALA A 39 -12.63 -12.87 -32.79
N PRO A 40 -13.06 -11.65 -32.42
CA PRO A 40 -12.61 -10.45 -33.09
C PRO A 40 -11.17 -10.15 -32.65
N ASP A 41 -10.20 -10.41 -33.53
CA ASP A 41 -8.86 -9.87 -33.40
C ASP A 41 -8.94 -8.34 -33.57
N ARG A 42 -8.20 -7.58 -32.75
CA ARG A 42 -8.22 -6.11 -32.74
C ARG A 42 -7.93 -5.55 -34.13
N THR A 43 -6.98 -6.16 -34.83
CA THR A 43 -6.59 -5.80 -36.19
C THR A 43 -7.70 -6.03 -37.21
N ALA A 44 -8.53 -7.06 -37.03
CA ALA A 44 -9.67 -7.35 -37.90
C ALA A 44 -10.80 -6.33 -37.68
N VAL A 45 -11.05 -5.93 -36.43
CA VAL A 45 -12.01 -4.87 -36.10
C VAL A 45 -11.51 -3.52 -36.61
N GLU A 46 -10.23 -3.18 -36.40
CA GLU A 46 -9.61 -1.96 -36.92
C GLU A 46 -9.72 -1.88 -38.44
N THR A 47 -9.38 -2.95 -39.16
CA THR A 47 -9.49 -2.97 -40.63
C THR A 47 -10.92 -2.77 -41.10
N THR A 48 -11.90 -3.40 -40.41
CA THR A 48 -13.32 -3.25 -40.74
C THR A 48 -13.83 -1.84 -40.46
N VAL A 49 -13.45 -1.25 -39.32
CA VAL A 49 -13.82 0.12 -38.96
C VAL A 49 -13.18 1.13 -39.90
N THR A 50 -11.92 0.92 -40.31
CA THR A 50 -11.25 1.75 -41.32
C THR A 50 -11.99 1.68 -42.66
N ALA A 51 -12.34 0.49 -43.14
CA ALA A 51 -13.09 0.33 -44.39
C ALA A 51 -14.48 0.99 -44.35
N VAL A 52 -15.19 0.90 -43.21
CA VAL A 52 -16.48 1.59 -43.04
C VAL A 52 -16.30 3.10 -42.95
N THR A 53 -15.26 3.58 -42.27
CA THR A 53 -14.95 5.01 -42.18
C THR A 53 -14.61 5.60 -43.56
N GLU A 54 -13.87 4.86 -44.37
CA GLU A 54 -13.51 5.26 -45.74
C GLU A 54 -14.75 5.30 -46.65
N SER A 55 -15.61 4.27 -46.58
CA SER A 55 -16.89 4.28 -47.31
C SER A 55 -17.82 5.42 -46.90
N LEU A 56 -17.83 5.81 -45.61
CA LEU A 56 -18.62 6.95 -45.13
C LEU A 56 -18.03 8.30 -45.58
N ALA A 57 -16.70 8.38 -45.69
CA ALA A 57 -16.01 9.56 -46.19
C ALA A 57 -16.30 9.79 -47.69
N ASP A 58 -16.40 8.71 -48.48
CA ASP A 58 -16.79 8.75 -49.89
C ASP A 58 -18.23 9.29 -50.07
N ASP A 59 -19.12 9.00 -49.13
CA ASP A 59 -20.49 9.54 -49.06
C ASP A 59 -20.56 10.97 -48.46
N ASN A 60 -19.41 11.63 -48.28
CA ASN A 60 -19.28 13.00 -47.74
C ASN A 60 -19.75 13.15 -46.27
N ILE A 61 -19.74 12.06 -45.51
CA ILE A 61 -20.07 12.03 -44.07
C ILE A 61 -18.77 12.15 -43.26
N MET A 62 -18.62 13.25 -42.53
CA MET A 62 -17.43 13.51 -41.70
C MET A 62 -17.47 12.69 -40.41
N VAL A 63 -16.60 11.68 -40.29
CA VAL A 63 -16.44 10.90 -39.07
C VAL A 63 -15.47 11.61 -38.12
N THR A 64 -16.01 12.25 -37.07
CA THR A 64 -15.22 13.02 -36.09
C THR A 64 -14.40 12.12 -35.16
N ARG A 65 -14.92 10.94 -34.79
CA ARG A 65 -14.26 10.01 -33.86
C ARG A 65 -14.76 8.58 -34.09
N ALA A 66 -13.84 7.64 -34.32
CA ALA A 66 -14.12 6.21 -34.28
C ALA A 66 -13.57 5.64 -32.96
N ALA A 67 -14.45 5.32 -32.02
CA ALA A 67 -14.07 4.66 -30.78
C ALA A 67 -14.17 3.14 -30.99
N ILE A 68 -13.01 2.48 -31.05
CA ILE A 68 -12.93 1.01 -31.17
C ILE A 68 -12.67 0.47 -29.76
N PRO A 69 -13.70 0.00 -29.03
CA PRO A 69 -13.48 -0.66 -27.75
C PRO A 69 -12.71 -1.96 -27.96
N GLU A 70 -11.78 -2.27 -27.06
CA GLU A 70 -11.08 -3.55 -27.06
C GLU A 70 -12.09 -4.68 -26.79
N PRO A 71 -12.17 -5.71 -27.66
CA PRO A 71 -13.14 -6.78 -27.48
C PRO A 71 -12.94 -7.50 -26.14
N GLY A 72 -14.00 -7.54 -25.32
CA GLY A 72 -13.99 -8.21 -24.01
C GLY A 72 -13.47 -7.36 -22.84
N VAL A 73 -13.06 -6.11 -23.08
CA VAL A 73 -12.61 -5.17 -22.03
C VAL A 73 -13.70 -4.13 -21.79
N HIS A 74 -14.10 -3.93 -20.53
CA HIS A 74 -15.08 -2.88 -20.21
C HIS A 74 -14.44 -1.50 -20.42
N LEU A 75 -15.19 -0.52 -20.94
CA LEU A 75 -14.71 0.85 -21.19
C LEU A 75 -14.06 1.54 -19.97
N MET A 76 -14.35 1.06 -18.74
CA MET A 76 -13.79 1.58 -17.48
C MET A 76 -12.72 0.66 -16.85
N GLN A 77 -12.37 -0.47 -17.48
CA GLN A 77 -11.43 -1.44 -16.92
C GLN A 77 -10.04 -0.83 -16.71
N GLY A 78 -9.56 0.02 -17.63
CA GLY A 78 -8.27 0.71 -17.47
C GLY A 78 -8.23 1.66 -16.25
N ASN A 79 -9.35 2.28 -15.89
CA ASN A 79 -9.44 3.14 -14.69
C ASN A 79 -9.43 2.31 -13.42
N VAL A 80 -10.15 1.18 -13.41
CA VAL A 80 -10.15 0.22 -12.30
C VAL A 80 -8.77 -0.37 -12.09
N ASP A 81 -8.08 -0.78 -13.17
CA ASP A 81 -6.73 -1.35 -13.13
C ASP A 81 -5.70 -0.34 -12.61
N THR A 82 -5.79 0.92 -13.05
CA THR A 82 -4.93 1.99 -12.55
C THR A 82 -5.16 2.23 -11.06
N GLY A 83 -6.43 2.27 -10.61
CA GLY A 83 -6.78 2.38 -9.20
C GLY A 83 -6.25 1.21 -8.37
N LEU A 84 -6.39 -0.02 -8.88
CA LEU A 84 -5.87 -1.23 -8.25
C LEU A 84 -4.34 -1.19 -8.14
N LEU A 85 -3.64 -0.72 -9.17
CA LEU A 85 -2.19 -0.56 -9.18
C LEU A 85 -1.76 0.44 -8.12
N MET A 86 -2.41 1.59 -8.00
CA MET A 86 -2.09 2.60 -6.99
C MET A 86 -2.29 2.06 -5.56
N ILE A 87 -3.41 1.36 -5.31
CA ILE A 87 -3.67 0.71 -4.01
C ILE A 87 -2.63 -0.38 -3.74
N SER A 88 -2.22 -1.13 -4.76
CA SER A 88 -1.19 -2.19 -4.63
C SER A 88 0.17 -1.61 -4.26
N ILE A 89 0.57 -0.49 -4.86
CA ILE A 89 1.80 0.23 -4.50
C ILE A 89 1.73 0.72 -3.05
N LEU A 90 0.62 1.35 -2.66
CA LEU A 90 0.40 1.77 -1.27
C LEU A 90 0.42 0.58 -0.30
N GLY A 91 -0.17 -0.55 -0.68
CA GLY A 91 -0.09 -1.80 0.06
C GLY A 91 1.36 -2.24 0.27
N GLY A 92 2.17 -2.24 -0.79
CA GLY A 92 3.61 -2.53 -0.73
C GLY A 92 4.38 -1.58 0.19
N LEU A 93 4.11 -0.28 0.12
CA LEU A 93 4.71 0.72 1.03
C LEU A 93 4.29 0.49 2.49
N THR A 94 3.04 0.11 2.73
CA THR A 94 2.51 -0.21 4.07
C THR A 94 3.22 -1.42 4.65
N LEU A 95 3.44 -2.44 3.82
CA LEU A 95 4.20 -3.64 4.20
C LEU A 95 5.65 -3.30 4.57
N LEU A 96 6.32 -2.41 3.81
CA LEU A 96 7.65 -1.91 4.16
C LEU A 96 7.64 -1.16 5.49
N LEU A 97 6.68 -0.26 5.69
CA LEU A 97 6.52 0.47 6.95
C LEU A 97 6.32 -0.48 8.14
N SER A 98 5.49 -1.51 7.96
CA SER A 98 5.27 -2.57 8.94
C SER A 98 6.58 -3.30 9.30
N ALA A 99 7.43 -3.60 8.32
CA ALA A 99 8.74 -4.22 8.57
C ALA A 99 9.63 -3.35 9.48
N PHE A 100 9.66 -2.03 9.27
CA PHE A 100 10.38 -1.11 10.15
C PHE A 100 9.79 -1.09 11.56
N LEU A 101 8.47 -1.08 11.67
CA LEU A 101 7.79 -1.11 12.96
C LEU A 101 8.10 -2.39 13.73
N VAL A 102 8.02 -3.55 13.07
CA VAL A 102 8.38 -4.85 13.67
C VAL A 102 9.83 -4.84 14.14
N THR A 103 10.75 -4.33 13.33
CA THR A 103 12.16 -4.23 13.71
C THR A 103 12.35 -3.41 14.99
N ASN A 104 11.65 -2.28 15.11
CA ASN A 104 11.69 -1.42 16.28
C ASN A 104 11.10 -2.12 17.51
N VAL A 105 9.91 -2.71 17.38
CA VAL A 105 9.24 -3.44 18.46
C VAL A 105 10.11 -4.61 18.93
N MET A 106 10.62 -5.43 18.02
CA MET A 106 11.48 -6.57 18.37
C MET A 106 12.77 -6.12 19.03
N SER A 107 13.37 -5.02 18.57
CA SER A 107 14.55 -4.43 19.20
C SER A 107 14.26 -3.99 20.65
N ALA A 108 13.09 -3.42 20.90
CA ALA A 108 12.66 -3.00 22.23
C ALA A 108 12.38 -4.20 23.14
N VAL A 109 11.65 -5.20 22.65
CA VAL A 109 11.35 -6.45 23.38
C VAL A 109 12.63 -7.18 23.77
N ILE A 110 13.58 -7.30 22.83
CA ILE A 110 14.88 -7.93 23.10
C ILE A 110 15.66 -7.12 24.13
N ALA A 111 15.70 -5.79 24.02
CA ALA A 111 16.42 -4.94 24.96
C ALA A 111 15.93 -5.14 26.40
N GLN A 112 14.63 -5.31 26.61
CA GLN A 112 14.04 -5.61 27.92
C GLN A 112 14.42 -7.01 28.43
N GLN A 113 14.69 -7.96 27.53
CA GLN A 113 14.99 -9.35 27.87
C GLN A 113 16.50 -9.66 27.91
N VAL A 114 17.37 -8.70 27.60
CA VAL A 114 18.83 -8.87 27.65
C VAL A 114 19.33 -9.51 28.96
N PRO A 115 18.87 -9.09 30.16
CA PRO A 115 19.33 -9.71 31.41
C PRO A 115 18.98 -11.20 31.49
N VAL A 116 17.79 -11.57 31.01
CA VAL A 116 17.31 -12.96 30.97
C VAL A 116 18.16 -13.79 30.01
N ILE A 117 18.50 -13.24 28.83
CA ILE A 117 19.41 -13.87 27.87
C ILE A 117 20.80 -14.08 28.50
N GLY A 118 21.27 -13.13 29.31
CA GLY A 118 22.53 -13.23 30.05
C GLY A 118 22.55 -14.40 31.04
N VAL A 119 21.48 -14.55 31.84
CA VAL A 119 21.32 -15.68 32.77
C VAL A 119 21.24 -17.01 32.02
N LEU A 120 20.44 -17.07 30.94
CA LEU A 120 20.33 -18.27 30.10
C LEU A 120 21.69 -18.67 29.50
N LYS A 121 22.51 -17.71 29.07
CA LYS A 121 23.86 -18.00 28.55
C LYS A 121 24.83 -18.42 29.64
N ALA A 122 24.71 -17.89 30.85
CA ALA A 122 25.49 -18.36 32.00
C ALA A 122 25.17 -19.82 32.36
N LEU A 123 23.93 -20.26 32.16
CA LEU A 123 23.49 -21.66 32.31
C LEU A 123 23.86 -22.56 31.12
N GLY A 124 24.62 -22.06 30.13
CA GLY A 124 25.10 -22.84 28.99
C GLY A 124 24.17 -22.88 27.77
N SER A 125 23.20 -21.97 27.66
CA SER A 125 22.34 -21.92 26.45
C SER A 125 23.14 -21.64 25.18
N THR A 126 22.78 -22.34 24.10
CA THR A 126 23.39 -22.16 22.78
C THR A 126 22.73 -21.00 22.02
N ARG A 127 23.47 -20.39 21.08
CA ARG A 127 22.94 -19.32 20.21
C ARG A 127 21.67 -19.74 19.46
N GLY A 128 21.58 -21.02 19.08
CA GLY A 128 20.43 -21.59 18.39
C GLY A 128 19.16 -21.65 19.25
N LEU A 129 19.29 -21.85 20.56
CA LEU A 129 18.13 -21.84 21.46
C LEU A 129 17.48 -20.46 21.51
N VAL A 130 18.29 -19.41 21.64
CA VAL A 130 17.84 -18.01 21.64
C VAL A 130 17.18 -17.66 20.32
N LEU A 131 17.83 -18.00 19.19
CA LEU A 131 17.30 -17.76 17.84
C LEU A 131 15.94 -18.47 17.64
N ARG A 132 15.82 -19.72 18.08
CA ARG A 132 14.58 -20.50 17.95
C ARG A 132 13.46 -19.95 18.82
N GLN A 133 13.77 -19.51 20.04
CA GLN A 133 12.78 -18.94 20.96
C GLN A 133 12.16 -17.66 20.38
N TYR A 134 13.00 -16.69 19.99
CA TYR A 134 12.52 -15.45 19.41
C TYR A 134 11.94 -15.65 18.00
N GLY A 135 12.47 -16.57 17.21
CA GLY A 135 11.89 -16.93 15.90
C GLY A 135 10.46 -17.48 16.03
N ARG A 136 10.21 -18.38 16.99
CA ARG A 136 8.85 -18.88 17.28
C ARG A 136 7.91 -17.77 17.74
N MET A 137 8.42 -16.83 18.54
CA MET A 137 7.65 -15.67 18.99
C MET A 137 7.20 -14.80 17.81
N VAL A 138 8.10 -14.53 16.86
CA VAL A 138 7.79 -13.76 15.63
C VAL A 138 6.76 -14.49 14.77
N ILE A 139 6.91 -15.80 14.59
CA ILE A 139 5.96 -16.64 13.85
C ILE A 139 4.57 -16.59 14.50
N LEU A 140 4.51 -16.72 15.83
CA LEU A 140 3.24 -16.67 16.56
C LEU A 140 2.55 -15.31 16.39
N PHE A 141 3.30 -14.21 16.47
CA PHE A 141 2.75 -12.88 16.19
C PHE A 141 2.28 -12.73 14.74
N GLY A 142 3.04 -13.26 13.77
CA GLY A 142 2.62 -13.28 12.37
C GLY A 142 1.31 -14.04 12.14
N LEU A 143 1.15 -15.21 12.78
CA LEU A 143 -0.09 -15.99 12.71
C LEU A 143 -1.27 -15.27 13.37
N MET A 144 -1.07 -14.66 14.54
CA MET A 144 -2.12 -13.86 15.19
C MET A 144 -2.50 -12.64 14.35
N ALA A 145 -1.51 -11.97 13.74
CA ALA A 145 -1.74 -10.87 12.83
C ALA A 145 -2.53 -11.31 11.59
N LEU A 146 -2.19 -12.46 11.00
CA LEU A 146 -2.93 -13.03 9.85
C LEU A 146 -4.38 -13.35 10.21
N ALA A 147 -4.61 -13.96 11.38
CA ALA A 147 -5.95 -14.30 11.85
C ALA A 147 -6.87 -13.06 11.98
N LEU A 148 -6.30 -11.90 12.27
CA LEU A 148 -7.02 -10.63 12.32
C LEU A 148 -7.07 -9.92 10.96
N ALA A 149 -5.98 -9.96 10.19
CA ALA A 149 -5.85 -9.24 8.93
C ALA A 149 -6.77 -9.80 7.82
N VAL A 150 -6.93 -11.12 7.72
CA VAL A 150 -7.78 -11.76 6.71
C VAL A 150 -9.25 -11.30 6.82
N PRO A 151 -9.93 -11.41 7.98
CA PRO A 151 -11.33 -10.99 8.08
C PRO A 151 -11.49 -9.47 7.95
N LEU A 152 -10.59 -8.68 8.53
CA LEU A 152 -10.63 -7.22 8.40
C LEU A 152 -10.41 -6.77 6.96
N GLY A 153 -9.49 -7.40 6.24
CA GLY A 153 -9.25 -7.15 4.83
C GLY A 153 -10.44 -7.54 3.96
N LEU A 154 -11.14 -8.62 4.29
CA LEU A 154 -12.35 -9.04 3.58
C LEU A 154 -13.48 -8.03 3.74
N VAL A 155 -13.71 -7.55 4.96
CA VAL A 155 -14.71 -6.51 5.24
C VAL A 155 -14.36 -5.23 4.49
N GLY A 156 -13.10 -4.80 4.50
CA GLY A 156 -12.65 -3.63 3.75
C GLY A 156 -12.83 -3.78 2.24
N ALA A 157 -12.51 -4.95 1.69
CA ALA A 157 -12.71 -5.26 0.28
C ALA A 157 -14.20 -5.22 -0.09
N TRP A 158 -15.07 -5.77 0.75
CA TRP A 158 -16.51 -5.72 0.54
C TRP A 158 -17.05 -4.29 0.50
N PHE A 159 -16.70 -3.45 1.48
CA PHE A 159 -17.11 -2.03 1.48
C PHE A 159 -16.60 -1.26 0.26
N MET A 160 -15.36 -1.50 -0.16
CA MET A 160 -14.80 -0.83 -1.34
C MET A 160 -15.50 -1.29 -2.62
N SER A 161 -15.74 -2.59 -2.76
CA SER A 161 -16.46 -3.14 -3.90
C SER A 161 -17.90 -2.63 -3.97
N ASP A 162 -18.61 -2.58 -2.84
CA ASP A 162 -19.98 -2.05 -2.74
C ASP A 162 -20.04 -0.56 -3.12
N MET A 163 -19.09 0.24 -2.63
CA MET A 163 -19.01 1.66 -2.98
C MET A 163 -18.73 1.88 -4.47
N LEU A 164 -17.84 1.09 -5.06
CA LEU A 164 -17.55 1.15 -6.51
C LEU A 164 -18.74 0.66 -7.34
N ALA A 165 -19.41 -0.42 -6.92
CA ALA A 165 -20.59 -0.97 -7.59
C ALA A 165 -21.75 0.04 -7.61
N GLY A 166 -22.00 0.71 -6.48
CA GLY A 166 -23.00 1.77 -6.39
C GLY A 166 -22.70 2.98 -7.29
N GLN A 167 -21.42 3.33 -7.45
CA GLN A 167 -21.02 4.42 -8.37
C GLN A 167 -21.13 4.02 -9.85
N LEU A 168 -20.90 2.74 -10.17
CA LEU A 168 -20.85 2.23 -11.54
C LEU A 168 -22.18 1.59 -12.02
N ASN A 169 -23.24 1.60 -11.20
CA ASN A 169 -24.53 0.93 -11.46
C ASN A 169 -24.39 -0.55 -11.86
N PHE A 170 -23.44 -1.25 -11.24
CA PHE A 170 -23.12 -2.62 -11.59
C PHE A 170 -23.43 -3.55 -10.42
N ASP A 171 -24.21 -4.61 -10.66
CA ASP A 171 -24.41 -5.66 -9.68
C ASP A 171 -23.19 -6.58 -9.64
N ILE A 172 -22.58 -6.75 -8.46
CA ILE A 172 -21.43 -7.65 -8.28
C ILE A 172 -21.95 -9.10 -8.34
N PRO A 173 -21.67 -9.87 -9.41
CA PRO A 173 -22.28 -11.18 -9.60
C PRO A 173 -21.71 -12.25 -8.64
N SER A 174 -20.46 -12.07 -8.18
CA SER A 174 -19.85 -12.94 -7.18
C SER A 174 -18.70 -12.25 -6.44
N PHE A 175 -18.75 -12.19 -5.12
CA PHE A 175 -17.62 -11.79 -4.29
C PHE A 175 -16.88 -13.05 -3.81
N GLY A 176 -15.78 -13.38 -4.49
CA GLY A 176 -14.94 -14.53 -4.16
C GLY A 176 -13.57 -14.09 -3.66
N LEU A 177 -13.03 -14.80 -2.67
CA LEU A 177 -11.64 -14.67 -2.23
C LEU A 177 -10.74 -15.50 -3.15
N PRO A 178 -9.90 -14.89 -4.00
CA PRO A 178 -8.96 -15.64 -4.82
C PRO A 178 -7.90 -16.29 -3.93
N TRP A 179 -7.54 -17.54 -4.22
CA TRP A 179 -6.48 -18.26 -3.49
C TRP A 179 -5.12 -17.53 -3.55
N GLN A 180 -4.89 -16.80 -4.64
CA GLN A 180 -3.71 -15.95 -4.84
C GLN A 180 -3.62 -14.85 -3.77
N THR A 181 -4.74 -14.20 -3.46
CA THR A 181 -4.81 -13.16 -2.42
C THR A 181 -4.49 -13.73 -1.04
N LEU A 182 -5.01 -14.92 -0.72
CA LEU A 182 -4.69 -15.62 0.53
C LEU A 182 -3.21 -15.97 0.63
N LEU A 183 -2.58 -16.44 -0.46
CA LEU A 183 -1.15 -16.72 -0.47
C LEU A 183 -0.31 -15.46 -0.26
N VAL A 184 -0.67 -14.35 -0.90
CA VAL A 184 0.04 -13.07 -0.72
C VAL A 184 -0.10 -12.58 0.72
N GLN A 185 -1.29 -12.69 1.32
CA GLN A 185 -1.50 -12.33 2.73
C GLN A 185 -0.71 -13.23 3.68
N LEU A 186 -0.71 -14.55 3.46
CA LEU A 186 0.06 -15.51 4.24
C LEU A 186 1.56 -15.24 4.14
N ALA A 187 2.06 -15.05 2.92
CA ALA A 187 3.46 -14.72 2.67
C ALA A 187 3.84 -13.39 3.32
N GLY A 188 2.99 -12.36 3.19
CA GLY A 188 3.21 -11.05 3.81
C GLY A 188 3.24 -11.12 5.33
N ALA A 189 2.28 -11.80 5.96
CA ALA A 189 2.16 -11.89 7.42
C ALA A 189 3.28 -12.73 8.06
N LEU A 190 3.83 -13.71 7.35
CA LEU A 190 4.85 -14.61 7.91
C LEU A 190 6.27 -14.20 7.52
N LEU A 191 6.51 -13.91 6.24
CA LEU A 191 7.86 -13.62 5.75
C LEU A 191 8.33 -12.23 6.17
N ILE A 192 7.47 -11.22 6.12
CA ILE A 192 7.89 -9.83 6.37
C ILE A 192 8.31 -9.64 7.85
N PRO A 193 7.51 -10.04 8.86
CA PRO A 193 7.94 -9.93 10.25
C PRO A 193 9.17 -10.78 10.55
N MET A 194 9.29 -11.95 9.92
CA MET A 194 10.46 -12.82 10.07
C MET A 194 11.71 -12.12 9.55
N LEU A 195 11.69 -11.58 8.33
CA LEU A 195 12.79 -10.83 7.72
C LEU A 195 13.14 -9.57 8.53
N ALA A 196 12.14 -8.81 8.97
CA ALA A 196 12.32 -7.64 9.81
C ALA A 196 12.99 -7.97 11.15
N ALA A 197 12.57 -9.08 11.79
CA ALA A 197 13.11 -9.50 13.07
C ALA A 197 14.50 -10.15 12.97
N LEU A 198 14.96 -10.56 11.79
CA LEU A 198 16.27 -11.23 11.64
C LEU A 198 17.42 -10.40 12.21
N GLY A 199 17.43 -9.09 11.94
CA GLY A 199 18.45 -8.17 12.45
C GLY A 199 18.54 -8.18 13.98
N PRO A 200 17.47 -7.77 14.71
CA PRO A 200 17.50 -7.73 16.17
C PRO A 200 17.66 -9.12 16.80
N VAL A 201 17.04 -10.17 16.24
CA VAL A 201 17.15 -11.53 16.78
C VAL A 201 18.58 -12.09 16.63
N ARG A 202 19.26 -11.84 15.51
CA ARG A 202 20.68 -12.23 15.35
C ARG A 202 21.57 -11.47 16.34
N SER A 203 21.31 -10.18 16.55
CA SER A 203 22.02 -9.38 17.55
C SER A 203 21.86 -9.99 18.95
N ALA A 204 20.63 -10.34 19.35
CA ALA A 204 20.34 -11.02 20.61
C ALA A 204 21.09 -12.36 20.76
N ALA A 205 21.05 -13.19 19.72
CA ALA A 205 21.72 -14.48 19.72
C ALA A 205 23.26 -14.36 19.80
N GLY A 206 23.84 -13.28 19.27
CA GLY A 206 25.27 -12.97 19.31
C GLY A 206 25.78 -12.42 20.64
N MET A 207 24.90 -11.86 21.48
CA MET A 207 25.26 -11.09 22.68
C MET A 207 26.04 -11.91 23.72
N THR A 208 27.16 -11.42 24.25
CA THR A 208 27.93 -12.19 25.23
C THR A 208 27.35 -12.06 26.65
N ILE A 209 27.72 -12.96 27.56
CA ILE A 209 27.34 -12.87 28.98
C ILE A 209 27.81 -11.53 29.56
N ARG A 210 29.00 -11.07 29.13
CA ARG A 210 29.59 -9.79 29.55
C ARG A 210 28.71 -8.62 29.14
N ASP A 211 28.27 -8.61 27.88
CA ASP A 211 27.40 -7.55 27.35
C ASP A 211 26.02 -7.55 28.01
N ALA A 212 25.55 -8.71 28.48
CA ALA A 212 24.23 -8.86 29.09
C ALA A 212 24.20 -8.53 30.59
N LEU A 213 25.27 -8.87 31.34
CA LEU A 213 25.38 -8.59 32.78
C LEU A 213 26.04 -7.25 33.09
N TYR A 214 26.92 -6.78 32.21
CA TYR A 214 27.40 -5.41 32.16
C TYR A 214 26.80 -4.77 30.92
N PRO A 215 25.45 -4.60 30.83
CA PRO A 215 24.84 -3.87 29.73
C PRO A 215 25.46 -2.50 29.82
N VAL A 216 26.34 -2.19 28.86
CA VAL A 216 27.20 -1.00 28.82
C VAL A 216 26.48 0.13 29.53
N GLN A 217 26.78 0.25 30.83
CA GLN A 217 26.45 1.41 31.59
C GLN A 217 27.52 2.35 31.09
N GLU A 218 27.17 3.10 30.05
CA GLU A 218 27.73 4.42 29.81
C GLU A 218 27.39 5.31 31.03
N THR A 219 27.73 4.87 32.24
CA THR A 219 28.17 5.78 33.28
C THR A 219 29.40 6.45 32.70
N ALA A 220 29.26 7.74 32.46
CA ALA A 220 30.36 8.65 32.29
C ALA A 220 31.30 8.54 33.51
N SER A 221 32.20 7.57 33.48
CA SER A 221 33.22 7.34 34.50
C SER A 221 34.46 6.77 33.82
N GLY A 222 35.03 7.59 32.95
CA GLY A 222 36.31 7.38 32.30
C GLY A 222 37.13 8.67 32.33
N ALA A 223 37.30 9.25 33.52
CA ALA A 223 38.37 10.20 33.81
C ALA A 223 39.07 9.75 35.09
N GLY A 224 39.83 8.66 34.98
CA GLY A 224 40.92 8.40 35.90
C GLY A 224 41.96 9.50 35.72
N GLY A 225 42.02 10.42 36.67
CA GLY A 225 42.88 11.60 36.63
C GLY A 225 42.79 12.37 37.95
N THR A 226 43.51 11.84 38.94
CA THR A 226 44.11 12.47 40.12
C THR A 226 43.61 13.87 40.54
N GLY A 227 43.05 13.93 41.75
CA GLY A 227 43.26 14.99 42.74
C GLY A 227 43.13 16.46 42.30
N GLY A 228 41.99 17.08 42.66
CA GLY A 228 41.92 18.51 42.91
C GLY A 228 41.40 19.36 41.75
N ARG A 229 40.10 19.70 41.77
CA ARG A 229 39.45 20.96 41.32
C ARG A 229 37.94 20.76 41.13
N ARG A 230 37.23 20.57 42.25
CA ARG A 230 35.79 20.28 42.28
C ARG A 230 34.88 21.53 42.38
N THR A 231 35.37 22.73 42.04
CA THR A 231 34.66 23.98 42.41
C THR A 231 34.40 24.99 41.27
N LEU A 232 34.59 24.64 40.00
CA LEU A 232 34.34 25.59 38.89
C LEU A 232 33.55 25.03 37.69
N GLN A 233 32.87 23.89 37.85
CA GLN A 233 32.15 23.23 36.73
C GLN A 233 30.62 23.35 36.79
N SER A 234 30.04 24.10 37.72
CA SER A 234 28.58 24.23 37.84
C SER A 234 27.96 25.31 36.93
N TYR A 235 28.73 26.24 36.36
CA TYR A 235 28.20 27.29 35.46
C TYR A 235 28.40 27.01 33.97
N PHE A 236 29.46 26.30 33.56
CA PHE A 236 29.70 25.92 32.15
C PHE A 236 29.07 24.57 31.75
N ALA A 237 28.44 23.87 32.69
CA ALA A 237 27.77 22.59 32.44
C ALA A 237 26.43 22.71 31.67
N SER A 238 25.86 23.91 31.51
CA SER A 238 24.58 24.08 30.80
C SER A 238 24.70 24.03 29.27
N ARG A 239 25.82 24.50 28.69
CA ARG A 239 26.03 24.48 27.22
C ARG A 239 26.66 23.17 26.71
N THR A 240 27.43 22.49 27.54
CA THR A 240 28.15 21.27 27.14
C THR A 240 27.25 20.02 27.18
N SER A 241 26.22 20.01 28.04
CA SER A 241 25.29 18.86 28.16
C SER A 241 24.46 18.65 26.89
N GLN A 242 24.04 19.73 26.22
CA GLN A 242 23.27 19.66 24.97
C GLN A 242 24.12 19.07 23.82
N LEU A 243 25.40 19.43 23.74
CA LEU A 243 26.33 18.90 22.74
C LEU A 243 26.64 17.41 22.96
N ILE A 244 26.66 16.93 24.21
CA ILE A 244 26.86 15.51 24.52
C ILE A 244 25.60 14.70 24.18
N ALA A 245 24.40 15.23 24.42
CA ALA A 245 23.14 14.58 24.04
C ALA A 245 23.02 14.41 22.52
N TRP A 246 23.34 15.45 21.74
CA TRP A 246 23.39 15.38 20.27
C TRP A 246 24.44 14.42 19.74
N ARG A 247 25.62 14.36 20.37
CA ARG A 247 26.65 13.36 20.02
C ARG A 247 26.24 11.94 20.38
N ASN A 248 25.44 11.76 21.43
CA ASN A 248 24.93 10.44 21.82
C ASN A 248 23.88 9.91 20.83
N VAL A 249 22.99 10.82 20.40
CA VAL A 249 22.09 10.62 19.26
C VAL A 249 22.94 10.24 18.04
N ALA A 250 23.86 11.09 17.59
CA ALA A 250 24.69 10.83 16.40
C ALA A 250 25.60 9.58 16.47
N ARG A 251 25.89 9.04 17.66
CA ARG A 251 26.66 7.79 17.82
C ARG A 251 25.82 6.53 17.61
N ARG A 252 24.50 6.57 17.83
CA ARG A 252 23.58 5.45 17.54
C ARG A 252 22.98 5.58 16.13
N LYS A 253 23.85 5.74 15.13
CA LYS A 253 23.52 6.03 13.72
C LYS A 253 22.41 5.12 13.18
N LEU A 254 22.48 3.82 13.47
CA LEU A 254 21.53 2.84 12.95
C LEU A 254 20.13 3.01 13.54
N ARG A 255 20.00 3.14 14.88
CA ARG A 255 18.69 3.27 15.53
C ARG A 255 17.99 4.55 15.08
N LEU A 256 18.71 5.66 15.01
CA LEU A 256 18.15 6.94 14.56
C LEU A 256 17.72 6.90 13.10
N ALA A 257 18.58 6.37 12.22
CA ALA A 257 18.24 6.22 10.81
C ALA A 257 16.96 5.39 10.66
N LEU A 258 16.85 4.27 11.38
CA LEU A 258 15.66 3.41 11.33
C LEU A 258 14.39 4.15 11.76
N THR A 259 14.44 4.91 12.86
CA THR A 259 13.28 5.66 13.35
C THR A 259 12.92 6.84 12.45
N LEU A 260 13.91 7.53 11.89
CA LEU A 260 13.68 8.65 10.96
C LEU A 260 13.11 8.16 9.63
N ILE A 261 13.62 7.04 9.10
CA ILE A 261 13.07 6.38 7.90
C ILE A 261 11.63 5.96 8.18
N ALA A 262 11.35 5.33 9.33
CA ALA A 262 10.00 4.94 9.69
C ALA A 262 9.05 6.15 9.79
N LEU A 263 9.45 7.25 10.45
CA LEU A 263 8.64 8.47 10.56
C LEU A 263 8.42 9.13 9.20
N SER A 264 9.47 9.24 8.40
CA SER A 264 9.40 9.85 7.07
C SER A 264 8.53 9.03 6.14
N LEU A 265 8.66 7.71 6.15
CA LEU A 265 7.83 6.80 5.36
C LEU A 265 6.37 6.89 5.81
N ALA A 266 6.09 6.91 7.12
CA ALA A 266 4.74 7.11 7.64
C ALA A 266 4.12 8.43 7.17
N GLY A 267 4.87 9.54 7.20
CA GLY A 267 4.43 10.83 6.68
C GLY A 267 4.17 10.80 5.17
N ALA A 268 5.06 10.19 4.40
CA ALA A 268 4.90 10.02 2.95
C ALA A 268 3.67 9.18 2.61
N MET A 269 3.43 8.10 3.35
CA MET A 269 2.25 7.25 3.20
C MET A 269 0.95 7.99 3.50
N PHE A 270 0.96 8.82 4.55
CA PHE A 270 -0.18 9.68 4.88
C PHE A 270 -0.50 10.62 3.71
N ILE A 271 0.50 11.35 3.22
CA ILE A 271 0.33 12.27 2.09
C ILE A 271 -0.13 11.53 0.83
N ALA A 272 0.47 10.38 0.52
CA ALA A 272 0.11 9.58 -0.66
C ALA A 272 -1.34 9.07 -0.60
N THR A 273 -1.82 8.70 0.59
CA THR A 273 -3.22 8.27 0.79
C THR A 273 -4.19 9.43 0.57
N PHE A 274 -3.87 10.62 1.07
CA PHE A 274 -4.67 11.83 0.79
C PHE A 274 -4.63 12.21 -0.69
N GLY A 275 -3.47 12.13 -1.33
CA GLY A 275 -3.31 12.37 -2.76
C GLY A 275 -4.14 11.41 -3.60
N LEU A 276 -4.14 10.11 -3.26
CA LEU A 276 -4.98 9.12 -3.94
C LEU A 276 -6.46 9.45 -3.78
N ARG A 277 -6.91 9.80 -2.57
CA ARG A 277 -8.31 10.18 -2.32
C ARG A 277 -8.73 11.38 -3.16
N LEU A 278 -7.89 12.42 -3.21
CA LEU A 278 -8.14 13.63 -4.01
C LEU A 278 -8.18 13.32 -5.51
N GLY A 279 -7.23 12.52 -6.00
CA GLY A 279 -7.17 12.10 -7.40
C GLY A 279 -8.38 11.26 -7.80
N LEU A 280 -8.87 10.39 -6.92
CA LEU A 280 -10.04 9.56 -7.18
C LEU A 280 -11.32 10.41 -7.25
N HIS A 281 -11.46 11.41 -6.37
CA HIS A 281 -12.56 12.37 -6.46
C HIS A 281 -12.50 13.23 -7.73
N GLN A 282 -11.32 13.74 -8.10
CA GLN A 282 -11.15 14.50 -9.34
C GLN A 282 -11.40 13.66 -10.59
N ALA A 283 -10.96 12.41 -10.61
CA ALA A 283 -11.22 11.50 -11.73
C ALA A 283 -12.71 11.26 -11.91
N ILE A 284 -13.45 11.07 -10.81
CA ILE A 284 -14.91 10.97 -10.85
C ILE A 284 -15.52 12.26 -11.40
N GLU A 285 -15.14 13.43 -10.90
CA GLU A 285 -15.65 14.72 -11.39
C GLU A 285 -15.39 14.96 -12.89
N VAL A 286 -14.20 14.62 -13.39
CA VAL A 286 -13.87 14.73 -14.81
C VAL A 286 -14.71 13.76 -15.64
N LEU A 287 -14.85 12.50 -15.20
CA LEU A 287 -15.71 11.51 -15.85
C LEU A 287 -17.18 11.96 -15.90
N VAL A 288 -17.69 12.56 -14.82
CA VAL A 288 -19.06 13.10 -14.76
C VAL A 288 -19.21 14.32 -15.65
N GLY A 289 -18.21 15.21 -15.69
CA GLY A 289 -18.23 16.44 -16.47
C GLY A 289 -18.05 16.26 -17.97
N GLU A 290 -17.52 15.11 -18.42
CA GLU A 290 -17.31 14.79 -19.84
C GLU A 290 -18.55 14.17 -20.50
N PHE A 291 -19.58 13.80 -19.72
CA PHE A 291 -20.91 13.47 -20.24
C PHE A 291 -21.85 14.68 -20.03
N PRO A 292 -22.19 15.44 -21.08
CA PRO A 292 -23.21 16.50 -21.00
C PRO A 292 -24.61 15.94 -20.72
#